data_AF-A0A9D7H8H3-F1
#
_entry.id   AF-A0A9D7H8H3-F1
#
_cell.length_a   1.000
_cell.length_b   1.000
_cell.length_c   1.000
_cell.angle_alpha   90.00
_cell.angle_beta   90.00
_cell.angle_gamma   90.00
#
_symmetry.space_group_name_H-M   'P 1'
#
loop_
_entity.id
_entity.type
_entity.pdbx_description
1 polymer ?
#
loop_
_entity_poly.entity_id
_entity_poly.type
_entity_poly.pdbx_seq_one_letter_code
_entity_poly.pdbx_strand_id
1 'polypeptide(L)'
;MNISPVQLKDPWLSQKVLAVLAKHGFAPQRLAIEITENAIISDADNAKRTIESFKNQGMRIGLDHFGTGYSTLHHLRILPFDKIKIDRSFVMSLDTDPEALKS
;
A
#
# COMPACT_ATOMS: atom_id res chain seq x y z
N MET A 1 -2.29 -6.78 -7.62
CA MET A 1 -1.07 -6.55 -8.43
C MET A 1 -0.08 -5.83 -7.55
N ASN A 2 1.11 -6.38 -7.38
CA ASN A 2 2.16 -5.78 -6.55
C ASN A 2 2.90 -4.68 -7.32
N ILE A 3 3.12 -3.55 -6.66
CA ILE A 3 3.94 -2.45 -7.17
C ILE A 3 5.24 -2.41 -6.35
N SER A 4 6.37 -2.42 -7.05
CA SER A 4 7.68 -2.24 -6.42
C SER A 4 7.94 -0.77 -6.06
N PRO A 5 8.86 -0.47 -5.12
CA PRO A 5 9.24 0.89 -4.80
C PRO A 5 9.73 1.70 -6.01
N VAL A 6 10.42 1.04 -6.95
CA VAL A 6 10.93 1.69 -8.16
C VAL A 6 9.79 2.08 -9.09
N GLN A 7 8.78 1.22 -9.25
CA GLN A 7 7.60 1.54 -10.05
C GLN A 7 6.76 2.63 -9.41
N LEU A 8 6.68 2.67 -8.08
CA LEU A 8 5.94 3.68 -7.34
C LEU A 8 6.48 5.10 -7.60
N LYS A 9 7.77 5.23 -7.95
CA LYS A 9 8.43 6.50 -8.33
C LYS A 9 8.02 7.05 -9.69
N ASP A 10 7.34 6.27 -10.53
CA ASP A 10 6.88 6.72 -11.84
C ASP A 10 5.54 7.47 -11.70
N PRO A 11 5.51 8.81 -11.93
CA PRO A 11 4.29 9.60 -11.78
C PRO A 11 3.19 9.22 -12.79
N TRP A 12 3.54 8.50 -13.86
CA TRP A 12 2.62 8.04 -14.89
C TRP A 12 2.13 6.61 -14.68
N LEU A 13 2.56 5.93 -13.61
CA LEU A 13 2.27 4.53 -13.36
C LEU A 13 0.76 4.25 -13.39
N SER A 14 -0.03 5.08 -12.70
CA SER A 14 -1.48 4.90 -12.62
C SER A 14 -2.14 4.98 -14.00
N GLN A 15 -1.76 5.95 -14.83
CA GLN A 15 -2.28 6.17 -16.18
C GLN A 15 -1.90 5.01 -17.10
N LYS A 16 -0.66 4.51 -16.99
CA LYS A 16 -0.20 3.32 -17.73
C LYS A 16 -1.04 2.10 -17.39
N VAL A 17 -1.30 1.86 -16.11
CA VAL A 17 -2.17 0.76 -15.65
C VAL A 17 -3.58 0.96 -16.20
N LEU A 18 -4.18 2.13 -16.04
CA LEU A 18 -5.53 2.42 -16.54
C LEU A 18 -5.66 2.20 -18.05
N ALA A 19 -4.68 2.63 -18.85
CA ALA A 19 -4.67 2.42 -20.29
C ALA A 19 -4.67 0.93 -20.65
N VAL A 20 -3.91 0.10 -19.91
CA VAL A 20 -3.91 -1.35 -20.10
C VAL A 20 -5.26 -1.95 -19.71
N LEU A 21 -5.87 -1.51 -18.61
CA LEU A 21 -7.20 -1.99 -18.20
C LEU A 21 -8.26 -1.64 -19.24
N ALA A 22 -8.28 -0.40 -19.71
CA ALA A 22 -9.21 0.09 -20.73
C ALA A 22 -9.07 -0.70 -22.04
N LYS A 23 -7.84 -0.95 -22.50
CA LYS A 23 -7.56 -1.75 -23.70
C LYS A 23 -8.19 -3.15 -23.64
N HIS A 24 -8.31 -3.73 -22.45
CA HIS A 24 -8.84 -5.08 -22.26
C HIS A 24 -10.27 -5.09 -21.70
N GLY A 25 -10.94 -3.94 -21.60
CA GLY A 25 -12.29 -3.83 -21.03
C GLY A 25 -12.37 -4.26 -19.55
N PHE A 26 -11.26 -4.18 -18.82
CA PHE A 26 -11.22 -4.57 -17.42
C PHE A 26 -11.65 -3.40 -16.53
N ALA A 27 -12.67 -3.61 -15.69
CA ALA A 27 -13.16 -2.58 -14.78
C ALA A 27 -12.12 -2.24 -13.69
N PRO A 28 -11.65 -0.99 -13.57
CA PRO A 28 -10.62 -0.60 -12.61
C PRO A 28 -10.93 -0.95 -11.15
N GLN A 29 -12.22 -0.92 -10.77
CA GLN A 29 -12.71 -1.21 -9.41
C GLN A 29 -12.45 -2.66 -8.96
N ARG A 30 -12.16 -3.55 -9.92
CA ARG A 30 -11.80 -4.95 -9.66
C ARG A 30 -10.30 -5.15 -9.47
N LEU A 31 -9.47 -4.16 -9.80
CA LEU A 31 -8.03 -4.25 -9.60
C LEU A 31 -7.67 -3.72 -8.21
N ALA A 32 -7.01 -4.58 -7.43
CA ALA A 32 -6.33 -4.18 -6.21
C ALA A 32 -4.83 -4.02 -6.51
N ILE A 33 -4.30 -2.85 -6.21
CA ILE A 33 -2.87 -2.55 -6.19
C ILE A 33 -2.36 -2.81 -4.77
N GLU A 34 -1.28 -3.55 -4.63
CA GLU A 34 -0.67 -3.86 -3.34
C GLU A 34 0.70 -3.19 -3.27
N ILE A 35 0.94 -2.47 -2.19
CA ILE A 35 2.16 -1.70 -1.94
C ILE A 35 2.68 -2.09 -0.57
N THR A 36 3.96 -2.43 -0.48
CA THR A 36 4.60 -2.74 0.80
C THR A 36 4.82 -1.49 1.64
N GLU A 37 4.79 -1.60 2.96
CA GLU A 37 5.11 -0.50 3.88
C GLU A 37 6.45 0.20 3.57
N ASN A 38 7.52 -0.56 3.32
CA ASN A 38 8.85 0.00 3.01
C ASN A 38 8.87 0.84 1.73
N ALA A 39 8.04 0.48 0.73
CA ALA A 39 7.94 1.26 -0.51
C ALA A 39 7.36 2.67 -0.25
N ILE A 40 6.45 2.79 0.72
CA ILE A 40 5.82 4.05 1.10
C ILE A 40 6.81 4.91 1.89
N ILE A 41 7.49 4.32 2.87
CA ILE A 41 8.44 5.04 3.73
C ILE A 41 9.63 5.57 2.91
N SER A 42 10.05 4.86 1.86
CA SER A 42 11.15 5.30 0.99
C SER A 42 10.90 6.65 0.31
N ASP A 43 9.63 7.01 0.04
CA ASP A 43 9.24 8.28 -0.60
C ASP A 43 7.73 8.52 -0.37
N ALA A 44 7.39 9.02 0.82
CA ALA A 44 6.00 9.11 1.27
C ALA A 44 5.15 10.07 0.44
N ASP A 45 5.72 11.21 0.02
CA ASP A 45 5.00 12.22 -0.76
C ASP A 45 4.65 11.69 -2.15
N ASN A 46 5.59 11.03 -2.82
CA ASN A 46 5.33 10.44 -4.12
C ASN A 46 4.40 9.22 -4.03
N ALA A 47 4.57 8.40 -3.00
CA ALA A 47 3.66 7.28 -2.71
C ALA A 47 2.22 7.77 -2.54
N LYS A 48 2.02 8.85 -1.76
CA LYS A 48 0.71 9.47 -1.55
C LYS A 48 0.08 9.91 -2.87
N ARG A 49 0.80 10.68 -3.71
CA ARG A 49 0.29 11.15 -5.01
C ARG A 49 -0.11 9.99 -5.92
N THR A 50 0.71 8.95 -5.97
CA THR A 50 0.46 7.78 -6.83
C THR A 50 -0.74 6.98 -6.34
N ILE A 51 -0.86 6.77 -5.02
CA ILE A 51 -2.00 6.11 -4.37
C ILE A 51 -3.29 6.89 -4.65
N GLU A 52 -3.29 8.21 -4.45
CA GLU A 52 -4.44 9.07 -4.75
C GLU A 52 -4.84 8.98 -6.22
N SER A 53 -3.88 8.96 -7.14
CA SER A 53 -4.17 8.80 -8.57
C SER A 53 -4.82 7.46 -8.89
N PHE A 54 -4.34 6.35 -8.30
CA PHE A 54 -5.00 5.06 -8.43
C PHE A 54 -6.44 5.07 -7.90
N LYS A 55 -6.68 5.69 -6.74
CA LYS A 55 -8.02 5.83 -6.15
C LYS A 55 -8.95 6.66 -7.02
N ASN A 56 -8.46 7.77 -7.57
CA ASN A 56 -9.22 8.63 -8.49
C ASN A 56 -9.65 7.89 -9.77
N GLN A 57 -8.89 6.87 -10.16
CA GLN A 57 -9.20 6.00 -11.31
C GLN A 57 -10.11 4.81 -10.91
N GLY A 58 -10.54 4.75 -9.66
CA GLY A 58 -11.44 3.73 -9.14
C GLY A 58 -10.76 2.42 -8.70
N MET A 59 -9.42 2.34 -8.73
CA MET A 59 -8.70 1.14 -8.28
C MET A 59 -8.67 1.05 -6.76
N ARG A 60 -8.52 -0.18 -6.25
CA ARG A 60 -8.37 -0.44 -4.82
C ARG A 60 -6.90 -0.46 -4.42
N ILE A 61 -6.60 -0.04 -3.21
CA ILE A 61 -5.24 0.03 -2.66
C ILE A 61 -5.15 -0.85 -1.42
N GLY A 62 -4.20 -1.78 -1.43
CA GLY A 62 -3.83 -2.63 -0.31
C GLY A 62 -2.44 -2.28 0.23
N LEU A 63 -2.31 -2.22 1.55
CA LEU A 63 -1.00 -2.21 2.22
C LEU A 63 -0.57 -3.65 2.52
N ASP A 64 0.66 -4.00 2.18
CA ASP A 64 1.26 -5.31 2.42
C ASP A 64 2.41 -5.24 3.42
N HIS A 65 2.66 -6.36 4.12
CA HIS A 65 3.71 -6.53 5.13
C HIS A 65 3.70 -5.46 6.26
N PHE A 66 2.51 -5.03 6.69
CA PHE A 66 2.40 -4.06 7.78
C PHE A 66 2.95 -4.66 9.09
N GLY A 67 3.80 -3.88 9.79
CA GLY A 67 4.39 -4.26 11.07
C GLY A 67 5.77 -4.89 10.98
N THR A 68 6.42 -4.83 9.81
CA THR A 68 7.78 -5.39 9.59
C THR A 68 8.91 -4.36 9.66
N GLY A 69 8.59 -3.09 9.90
CA GLY A 69 9.56 -1.98 10.01
C GLY A 69 9.16 -0.96 11.08
N TYR A 70 9.74 0.24 11.04
CA TYR A 70 9.31 1.38 11.88
C TYR A 70 7.95 1.88 11.40
N SER A 71 6.90 1.14 11.72
CA SER A 71 5.53 1.43 11.30
C SER A 71 5.03 2.69 11.97
N THR A 72 4.84 3.76 11.20
CA THR A 72 4.15 4.95 11.70
C THR A 72 2.66 4.77 11.42
N LEU A 73 1.86 4.63 12.48
CA LEU A 73 0.38 4.73 12.42
C LEU A 73 -0.10 5.99 11.68
N HIS A 74 0.78 6.99 11.58
CA HIS A 74 0.60 8.18 10.76
C HIS A 74 0.22 7.85 9.30
N HIS A 75 0.97 7.00 8.60
CA HIS A 75 0.70 6.68 7.19
C HIS A 75 -0.65 5.97 7.00
N LEU A 76 -1.04 5.11 7.94
CA LEU A 76 -2.37 4.48 7.93
C LEU A 76 -3.51 5.50 8.06
N ARG A 77 -3.28 6.60 8.79
CA ARG A 77 -4.30 7.65 8.98
C ARG A 77 -4.47 8.56 7.77
N ILE A 78 -3.40 8.79 7.01
CA ILE A 78 -3.40 9.79 5.94
C ILE A 78 -3.53 9.20 4.53
N LEU A 79 -3.35 7.89 4.36
CA LEU A 79 -3.43 7.23 3.05
C LEU A 79 -4.72 6.41 2.90
N PRO A 80 -5.39 6.48 1.73
CA PRO A 80 -6.71 5.89 1.51
C PRO A 80 -6.65 4.38 1.16
N PHE A 81 -6.20 3.54 2.11
CA PHE A 81 -6.18 2.09 1.93
C PHE A 81 -7.58 1.46 2.01
N ASP A 82 -7.86 0.49 1.14
CA ASP A 82 -9.05 -0.35 1.18
C ASP A 82 -8.81 -1.66 1.96
N LYS A 83 -7.55 -2.08 2.07
CA LYS A 83 -7.14 -3.30 2.76
C LYS A 83 -5.77 -3.14 3.39
N ILE A 84 -5.59 -3.70 4.57
CA ILE A 84 -4.29 -3.81 5.23
C ILE A 84 -4.02 -5.30 5.48
N LYS A 85 -2.84 -5.77 5.09
CA LYS A 85 -2.34 -7.10 5.43
C LYS A 85 -1.29 -6.96 6.52
N ILE A 86 -1.61 -7.52 7.69
CA ILE A 86 -0.69 -7.59 8.83
C ILE A 86 0.29 -8.73 8.57
N ASP A 87 1.58 -8.45 8.73
CA ASP A 87 2.60 -9.47 8.57
C ASP A 87 2.57 -10.48 9.72
N ARG A 88 2.83 -11.75 9.41
CA ARG A 88 2.82 -12.82 10.42
C ARG A 88 3.91 -12.62 11.48
N SER A 89 5.08 -12.10 11.10
CA SER A 89 6.17 -11.82 12.05
C SER A 89 5.76 -10.78 13.09
N PHE A 90 4.97 -9.78 12.71
CA PHE A 90 4.40 -8.81 13.64
C PHE A 90 3.49 -9.49 14.66
N VAL A 91 2.54 -10.32 14.20
CA VAL A 91 1.64 -11.07 15.11
C VAL A 91 2.43 -11.98 16.05
N MET A 92 3.44 -12.68 15.53
CA MET A 92 4.28 -13.57 16.35
C MET A 92 5.13 -12.80 17.36
N SER A 93 5.56 -11.57 17.04
CA SER A 93 6.33 -10.74 17.96
C SER A 93 5.50 -10.31 19.18
N LEU A 94 4.20 -10.06 18.99
CA LEU A 94 3.28 -9.67 20.07
C LEU A 94 3.13 -10.75 21.14
N ASP A 95 3.17 -12.03 20.77
CA ASP A 95 3.12 -13.15 21.73
C ASP A 95 4.44 -13.32 22.52
N THR A 96 5.53 -12.71 22.05
CA THR A 96 6.87 -12.85 22.64
C THR A 96 7.40 -11.58 23.30
N ASP A 97 6.70 -10.45 23.21
CA ASP A 97 7.15 -9.16 23.74
C ASP A 97 6.65 -8.93 25.19
N PRO A 98 7.53 -8.95 26.21
CA PRO A 98 7.14 -8.73 27.61
C PRO A 98 6.62 -7.32 27.90
N GLU A 99 6.83 -6.34 27.00
CA GLU A 99 6.33 -4.97 27.17
C GLU A 99 4.84 -4.82 26.81
N ALA A 100 4.25 -5.79 26.09
CA ALA A 100 2.82 -5.78 25.74
C ALA A 100 1.88 -6.01 26.95
N LEU A 101 2.42 -6.44 28.09
CA LEU A 101 1.68 -6.69 29.34
C LEU A 101 1.74 -5.54 30.36
N LYS A 102 2.30 -4.38 29.99
CA LYS A 102 2.28 -3.18 30.84
C LYS A 102 1.26 -2.16 30.33
N SER A 103 -0.01 -2.38 30.65
CA SER A 103 -1.04 -1.35 30.66
C SER A 103 -1.67 -1.26 32.04
#